data_AF-A0A1C0VUJ5-F1
#
_entry.id   AF-A0A1C0VUJ5-F1
#
_cell.length_a   1.000
_cell.length_b   1.000
_cell.length_c   1.000
_cell.angle_alpha   90.00
_cell.angle_beta   90.00
_cell.angle_gamma   90.00
#
_symmetry.space_group_name_H-M   'P 1'
#
loop_
_entity.id
_entity.type
_entity.pdbx_description
1 polymer ?
#
loop_
_entity_poly.entity_id
_entity_poly.type
_entity_poly.pdbx_seq_one_letter_code
_entity_poly.pdbx_strand_id
1 'polypeptide(L)'
;MKLLKLGITGLIGLATMLVIGNFQYSQNTKYLITNSAAFAQTSVERKTEADRLFQQGMQQSMNTQFQAALKSWQQALTIYREIKDRKGEGDTLKNLGITYFQVGDYTKGFEYQQQALAIEQELRKQEDEGTAPTAIPK
;
A
#
# COMPACT_ATOMS: atom_id res chain seq x y z
N MET A 1 -11.98 24.62 -53.03
CA MET A 1 -11.63 26.06 -53.15
C MET A 1 -11.81 26.67 -51.77
N LYS A 2 -10.80 27.16 -51.05
CA LYS A 2 -9.39 27.48 -51.37
C LYS A 2 -8.37 26.56 -50.66
N LEU A 3 -7.10 26.74 -51.01
CA LEU A 3 -5.93 25.94 -50.62
C LEU A 3 -5.19 26.47 -49.38
N LEU A 4 -4.40 25.55 -48.77
CA LEU A 4 -3.17 25.73 -48.00
C LEU A 4 -2.85 27.10 -47.36
N LYS A 5 -2.47 27.05 -46.08
CA LYS A 5 -1.07 27.31 -45.73
C LYS A 5 -0.47 26.11 -44.98
N LEU A 6 0.73 25.75 -45.41
CA LEU A 6 1.47 24.57 -45.02
C LEU A 6 2.61 24.97 -44.07
N GLY A 7 2.81 24.22 -43.00
CA GLY A 7 3.96 24.35 -42.11
C GLY A 7 4.60 22.98 -41.89
N ILE A 8 5.47 22.56 -42.81
CA ILE A 8 6.29 21.35 -42.67
C ILE A 8 7.71 21.78 -42.27
N THR A 9 8.08 21.56 -41.00
CA THR A 9 9.46 21.42 -40.49
C THR A 9 9.37 21.09 -38.99
N GLY A 10 9.73 19.91 -38.47
CA GLY A 10 10.13 18.64 -39.09
C GLY A 10 9.16 17.48 -38.76
N LEU A 11 9.21 16.29 -39.38
CA LEU A 11 10.39 15.46 -39.76
C LEU A 11 11.22 15.10 -38.50
N ILE A 12 11.44 13.84 -38.07
CA ILE A 12 11.22 12.46 -38.58
C ILE A 12 10.99 11.55 -37.34
N GLY A 13 10.34 10.38 -37.36
CA GLY A 13 9.85 9.51 -38.44
C GLY A 13 8.53 8.78 -38.08
N LEU A 14 7.85 8.02 -38.97
CA LEU A 14 8.34 6.94 -39.86
C LEU A 14 9.05 5.82 -39.07
N ALA A 15 8.83 4.51 -39.25
CA ALA A 15 7.85 3.70 -40.01
C ALA A 15 7.91 2.23 -39.45
N THR A 16 7.13 1.20 -39.84
CA THR A 16 6.16 0.97 -40.93
C THR A 16 5.11 -0.12 -40.51
N MET A 17 4.23 -0.50 -41.45
CA MET A 17 3.23 -1.58 -41.41
C MET A 17 3.78 -3.04 -41.35
N LEU A 18 3.01 -3.91 -40.67
CA LEU A 18 2.44 -5.20 -41.14
C LEU A 18 3.35 -6.27 -41.79
N VAL A 19 3.47 -7.43 -41.14
CA VAL A 19 3.83 -8.73 -41.76
C VAL A 19 2.78 -9.77 -41.38
N ILE A 20 2.20 -10.43 -42.38
CA ILE A 20 1.27 -11.55 -42.20
C ILE A 20 2.09 -12.84 -42.07
N GLY A 21 1.86 -13.61 -41.00
CA GLY A 21 2.45 -14.93 -40.82
C GLY A 21 1.60 -15.76 -39.85
N ASN A 22 1.17 -16.94 -40.29
CA ASN A 22 0.37 -17.85 -39.46
C ASN A 22 1.12 -18.20 -38.17
N PHE A 23 0.59 -17.77 -37.02
CA PHE A 23 0.96 -18.35 -35.74
C PHE A 23 -0.28 -18.86 -35.01
N GLN A 24 -0.19 -20.09 -34.52
CA GLN A 24 -1.35 -20.79 -33.99
C GLN A 24 -1.87 -20.18 -32.68
N TYR A 25 -3.15 -20.44 -32.42
CA TYR A 25 -3.83 -20.08 -31.20
C TYR A 25 -3.21 -20.84 -30.01
N SER A 26 -2.36 -20.17 -29.24
CA SER A 26 -1.89 -20.65 -27.94
C SER A 26 -2.48 -19.78 -26.85
N GLN A 27 -3.57 -20.26 -26.24
CA GLN A 27 -3.97 -19.79 -24.92
C GLN A 27 -2.94 -20.28 -23.89
N ASN A 28 -2.80 -19.54 -22.78
CA ASN A 28 -2.13 -19.96 -21.53
C ASN A 28 -0.64 -19.62 -21.29
N THR A 29 -0.14 -18.45 -21.70
CA THR A 29 1.08 -17.88 -21.07
C THR A 29 0.98 -16.41 -20.64
N LYS A 30 0.18 -15.57 -21.32
CA LYS A 30 0.14 -14.12 -21.01
C LYS A 30 -0.53 -13.76 -19.66
N TYR A 31 -1.44 -14.60 -19.16
CA TYR A 31 -2.26 -14.29 -17.98
C TYR A 31 -1.56 -14.47 -16.62
N LEU A 32 -0.41 -15.15 -16.56
CA LEU A 32 0.28 -15.42 -15.29
C LEU A 32 1.23 -14.31 -14.86
N ILE A 33 1.77 -13.53 -15.81
CA ILE A 33 2.79 -12.50 -15.53
C ILE A 33 2.18 -11.11 -15.30
N THR A 34 1.04 -10.78 -15.95
CA THR A 34 0.35 -9.49 -15.72
C THR A 34 -0.31 -9.40 -14.35
N ASN A 35 -0.79 -10.51 -13.79
CA ASN A 35 -1.53 -10.48 -12.54
C ASN A 35 -0.63 -10.10 -11.36
N SER A 36 0.53 -10.76 -11.18
CA SER A 36 1.43 -10.45 -10.05
C SER A 36 1.96 -9.02 -10.09
N ALA A 37 2.33 -8.52 -11.28
CA ALA A 37 2.79 -7.14 -11.45
C ALA A 37 1.67 -6.12 -11.19
N ALA A 38 0.45 -6.36 -11.69
CA ALA A 38 -0.68 -5.48 -11.45
C ALA A 38 -1.11 -5.48 -9.97
N PHE A 39 -1.17 -6.65 -9.32
CA PHE A 39 -1.47 -6.74 -7.89
C PHE A 39 -0.39 -6.10 -7.01
N ALA A 40 0.89 -6.24 -7.38
CA ALA A 40 1.98 -5.55 -6.70
C ALA A 40 1.85 -4.02 -6.84
N GLN A 41 1.59 -3.52 -8.06
CA GLN A 41 1.35 -2.10 -8.32
C GLN A 41 0.17 -1.55 -7.50
N THR A 42 -0.98 -2.24 -7.52
CA THR A 42 -2.15 -1.88 -6.71
C THR A 42 -1.87 -1.95 -5.20
N SER A 43 -0.99 -2.85 -4.76
CA SER A 43 -0.56 -2.91 -3.35
C SER A 43 0.32 -1.71 -2.97
N VAL A 44 1.28 -1.32 -3.82
CA VAL A 44 2.15 -0.16 -3.62
C VAL A 44 1.35 1.15 -3.62
N GLU A 45 0.40 1.31 -4.53
CA GLU A 45 -0.49 2.48 -4.57
C GLU A 45 -1.37 2.56 -3.32
N ARG A 46 -2.00 1.44 -2.90
CA ARG A 46 -2.76 1.39 -1.64
C ARG A 46 -1.88 1.67 -0.41
N LYS A 47 -0.66 1.13 -0.34
CA LYS A 47 0.27 1.44 0.76
C LYS A 47 0.59 2.93 0.80
N THR A 48 0.83 3.55 -0.36
CA THR A 48 1.14 4.99 -0.47
C THR A 48 -0.03 5.85 0.05
N GLU A 49 -1.27 5.45 -0.24
CA GLU A 49 -2.45 6.13 0.32
C GLU A 49 -2.61 5.90 1.83
N ALA A 50 -2.35 4.69 2.33
CA ALA A 50 -2.36 4.39 3.76
C ALA A 50 -1.31 5.22 4.52
N ASP A 51 -0.08 5.31 3.99
CA ASP A 51 1.01 6.12 4.53
C ASP A 51 0.63 7.62 4.54
N ARG A 52 -0.02 8.12 3.48
CA ARG A 52 -0.53 9.50 3.42
C ARG A 52 -1.59 9.78 4.49
N LEU A 53 -2.58 8.90 4.63
CA LEU A 53 -3.64 9.01 5.63
C LEU A 53 -3.09 8.90 7.06
N PHE A 54 -2.08 8.05 7.28
CA PHE A 54 -1.39 7.91 8.55
C PHE A 54 -0.67 9.21 8.96
N GLN A 55 0.08 9.81 8.03
CA GLN A 55 0.75 11.10 8.26
C GLN A 55 -0.27 12.24 8.46
N GLN A 56 -1.37 12.25 7.71
CA GLN A 56 -2.46 13.21 7.93
C GLN A 56 -3.04 13.08 9.36
N GLY A 57 -3.28 11.86 9.84
CA GLY A 57 -3.75 11.61 11.20
C GLY A 57 -2.78 12.11 12.26
N MET A 58 -1.46 11.93 12.06
CA MET A 58 -0.42 12.50 12.94
C MET A 58 -0.50 14.03 12.99
N GLN A 59 -0.56 14.70 11.83
CA GLN A 59 -0.67 16.16 11.77
C GLN A 59 -1.95 16.67 12.43
N GLN A 60 -3.08 15.98 12.26
CA GLN A 60 -4.33 16.32 12.92
C GLN A 60 -4.24 16.16 14.45
N SER A 61 -3.61 15.09 14.94
CA SER A 61 -3.43 14.84 16.38
C SER A 61 -2.51 15.89 17.03
N MET A 62 -1.42 16.27 16.37
CA MET A 62 -0.54 17.38 16.82
C MET A 62 -1.28 18.71 16.92
N ASN A 63 -2.27 18.95 16.04
CA ASN A 63 -3.12 20.14 16.06
C ASN A 63 -4.37 19.99 16.95
N THR A 64 -4.41 18.99 17.85
CA THR A 64 -5.55 18.71 18.76
C THR A 64 -6.86 18.35 18.03
N GLN A 65 -6.81 18.07 16.73
CA GLN A 65 -7.96 17.69 15.91
C GLN A 65 -8.26 16.18 16.03
N PHE A 66 -8.40 15.69 17.27
CA PHE A 66 -8.48 14.26 17.59
C PHE A 66 -9.57 13.51 16.79
N GLN A 67 -10.75 14.10 16.63
CA GLN A 67 -11.86 13.51 15.86
C GLN A 67 -11.57 13.42 14.34
N ALA A 68 -10.66 14.23 13.82
CA ALA A 68 -10.17 14.10 12.44
C ALA A 68 -9.08 13.02 12.36
N ALA A 69 -8.12 13.04 13.31
CA ALA A 69 -7.04 12.05 13.39
C ALA A 69 -7.57 10.61 13.48
N LEU A 70 -8.58 10.38 14.34
CA LEU A 70 -9.25 9.08 14.46
C LEU A 70 -9.84 8.59 13.12
N LYS A 71 -10.39 9.49 12.29
CA LYS A 71 -10.93 9.12 10.96
C LYS A 71 -9.82 8.76 9.98
N SER A 72 -8.80 9.60 9.86
CA SER A 72 -7.68 9.34 8.94
C SER A 72 -6.91 8.07 9.31
N TRP A 73 -6.66 7.82 10.60
CA TRP A 73 -6.07 6.56 11.05
C TRP A 73 -7.00 5.36 10.89
N GLN A 74 -8.32 5.49 11.09
CA GLN A 74 -9.24 4.38 10.84
C GLN A 74 -9.27 3.98 9.35
N GLN A 75 -9.11 4.94 8.43
CA GLN A 75 -8.98 4.67 6.99
C GLN A 75 -7.63 4.01 6.66
N ALA A 76 -6.52 4.54 7.18
CA ALA A 76 -5.19 3.93 7.01
C ALA A 76 -5.15 2.48 7.54
N LEU A 77 -5.76 2.24 8.71
CA LEU A 77 -5.84 0.92 9.35
C LEU A 77 -6.54 -0.12 8.45
N THR A 78 -7.64 0.24 7.81
CA THR A 78 -8.34 -0.63 6.86
C THR A 78 -7.42 -1.02 5.71
N ILE A 79 -6.71 -0.05 5.12
CA ILE A 79 -5.84 -0.31 3.96
C ILE A 79 -4.63 -1.16 4.37
N TYR A 80 -3.97 -0.86 5.50
CA TYR A 80 -2.85 -1.67 6.01
C TYR A 80 -3.25 -3.13 6.24
N ARG A 81 -4.47 -3.37 6.77
CA ARG A 81 -5.05 -4.72 6.90
C ARG A 81 -5.28 -5.40 5.54
N GLU A 82 -5.83 -4.69 4.56
CA GLU A 82 -6.09 -5.22 3.22
C GLU A 82 -4.80 -5.63 2.47
N ILE A 83 -3.72 -4.86 2.61
CA ILE A 83 -2.41 -5.15 1.99
C ILE A 83 -1.51 -6.03 2.86
N LYS A 84 -1.95 -6.36 4.09
CA LYS A 84 -1.22 -7.14 5.11
C LYS A 84 0.09 -6.50 5.59
N ASP A 85 0.18 -5.17 5.60
CA ASP A 85 1.29 -4.44 6.21
C ASP A 85 1.10 -4.41 7.73
N ARG A 86 1.59 -5.45 8.41
CA ARG A 86 1.48 -5.60 9.86
C ARG A 86 2.18 -4.46 10.62
N LYS A 87 3.26 -3.90 10.07
CA LYS A 87 3.96 -2.78 10.72
C LYS A 87 3.11 -1.51 10.70
N GLY A 88 2.60 -1.14 9.52
CA GLY A 88 1.67 -0.01 9.38
C GLY A 88 0.39 -0.19 10.21
N GLU A 89 -0.13 -1.41 10.26
CA GLU A 89 -1.28 -1.76 11.12
C GLU A 89 -0.98 -1.50 12.60
N GLY A 90 0.11 -2.05 13.14
CA GLY A 90 0.50 -1.90 14.54
C GLY A 90 0.76 -0.45 14.95
N ASP A 91 1.49 0.30 14.13
CA ASP A 91 1.74 1.73 14.37
C ASP A 91 0.43 2.56 14.31
N THR A 92 -0.52 2.20 13.45
CA THR A 92 -1.83 2.88 13.37
C THR A 92 -2.72 2.56 14.58
N LEU A 93 -2.78 1.31 15.02
CA LEU A 93 -3.54 0.88 16.20
C LEU A 93 -3.04 1.59 17.47
N LYS A 94 -1.72 1.70 17.65
CA LYS A 94 -1.09 2.44 18.77
C LYS A 94 -1.53 3.90 18.82
N ASN A 95 -1.54 4.58 17.67
CA ASN A 95 -1.97 5.98 17.57
C ASN A 95 -3.48 6.15 17.85
N LEU A 96 -4.32 5.25 17.33
CA LEU A 96 -5.75 5.21 17.68
C LEU A 96 -5.96 5.03 19.18
N GLY A 97 -5.23 4.11 19.82
CA GLY A 97 -5.30 3.88 21.27
C GLY A 97 -4.97 5.13 22.08
N ILE A 98 -3.84 5.77 21.77
CA ILE A 98 -3.41 7.03 22.41
C ILE A 98 -4.47 8.13 22.25
N THR A 99 -5.01 8.33 21.06
CA THR A 99 -5.99 9.41 20.85
C THR A 99 -7.38 9.09 21.40
N TYR A 100 -7.76 7.81 21.52
CA TYR A 100 -8.96 7.45 22.30
C TYR A 100 -8.81 7.76 23.79
N PHE A 101 -7.62 7.58 24.39
CA PHE A 101 -7.34 8.08 25.74
C PHE A 101 -7.42 9.61 25.83
N GLN A 102 -6.93 10.35 24.83
CA GLN A 102 -7.00 11.83 24.78
C GLN A 102 -8.44 12.36 24.73
N VAL A 103 -9.39 11.64 24.12
CA VAL A 103 -10.81 12.02 24.09
C VAL A 103 -11.67 11.37 25.19
N GLY A 104 -11.05 10.62 26.11
CA GLY A 104 -11.72 10.03 27.27
C GLY A 104 -12.45 8.70 27.04
N ASP A 105 -12.35 8.08 25.87
CA ASP A 105 -12.88 6.74 25.60
C ASP A 105 -11.82 5.68 25.93
N TYR A 106 -11.61 5.47 27.23
CA TYR A 106 -10.58 4.57 27.75
C TYR A 106 -10.80 3.11 27.33
N THR A 107 -12.06 2.69 27.15
CA THR A 107 -12.40 1.34 26.69
C THR A 107 -11.83 1.08 25.30
N LYS A 108 -12.13 1.94 24.32
CA LYS A 108 -11.53 1.81 22.99
C LYS A 108 -10.01 2.00 23.01
N GLY A 109 -9.52 2.96 23.81
CA GLY A 109 -8.08 3.18 23.96
C GLY A 109 -7.33 1.90 24.32
N PHE A 110 -7.87 1.14 25.28
CA PHE A 110 -7.32 -0.13 25.72
C PHE A 110 -7.48 -1.25 24.66
N GLU A 111 -8.63 -1.36 24.00
CA GLU A 111 -8.87 -2.32 22.91
C GLU A 111 -7.87 -2.16 21.75
N TYR A 112 -7.61 -0.92 21.33
CA TYR A 112 -6.64 -0.62 20.27
C TYR A 112 -5.21 -0.90 20.72
N GLN A 113 -4.86 -0.59 21.97
CA GLN A 113 -3.51 -0.84 22.49
C GLN A 113 -3.21 -2.34 22.67
N GLN A 114 -4.21 -3.16 23.05
CA GLN A 114 -4.06 -4.62 23.06
C GLN A 114 -3.85 -5.18 21.66
N GLN A 115 -4.58 -4.70 20.64
CA GLN A 115 -4.35 -5.11 19.25
C GLN A 115 -2.94 -4.71 18.77
N ALA A 116 -2.47 -3.50 19.10
CA ALA A 116 -1.12 -3.06 18.77
C ALA A 116 -0.03 -3.96 19.40
N LEU A 117 -0.20 -4.31 20.69
CA LEU A 117 0.72 -5.21 21.40
C LEU A 117 0.78 -6.61 20.78
N ALA A 118 -0.37 -7.17 20.36
CA ALA A 118 -0.41 -8.47 19.71
C ALA A 118 0.39 -8.49 18.39
N ILE A 119 0.30 -7.42 17.59
CA ILE A 119 1.10 -7.26 16.38
C ILE A 119 2.59 -7.11 16.70
N GLU A 120 2.92 -6.32 17.73
CA GLU A 120 4.32 -6.12 18.14
C GLU A 120 4.97 -7.42 18.63
N GLN A 121 4.20 -8.32 19.26
CA GLN A 121 4.62 -9.67 19.62
C GLN A 121 4.80 -10.58 18.39
N GLU A 122 3.88 -10.52 17.42
CA GLU A 122 3.98 -11.25 16.15
C GLU A 122 5.26 -10.87 15.38
N LEU A 123 5.55 -9.56 15.26
CA LEU A 123 6.72 -9.05 14.56
C LEU A 123 8.04 -9.45 15.24
N ARG A 124 8.15 -9.28 16.57
CA ARG A 124 9.34 -9.73 17.32
C ARG A 124 9.62 -11.22 17.12
N LYS A 125 8.58 -12.05 17.17
CA LYS A 125 8.73 -13.50 16.96
C LYS A 125 9.29 -13.81 15.56
N GLN A 126 8.87 -13.08 14.52
CA GLN A 126 9.40 -13.25 13.16
C GLN A 126 10.88 -12.83 13.04
N GLU A 127 11.29 -11.80 13.78
CA GLU A 127 12.71 -11.36 13.86
C GLU A 127 13.58 -12.41 14.56
N ASP A 128 13.09 -13.01 15.66
CA ASP A 128 13.79 -14.08 16.39
C ASP A 128 13.89 -15.38 15.58
N GLU A 129 12.81 -15.80 14.90
CA GLU A 129 12.81 -17.00 14.03
C GLU A 129 13.71 -16.83 12.80
N GLY A 130 13.86 -15.60 12.28
CA GLY A 130 14.75 -15.29 11.16
C GLY A 130 16.25 -15.22 11.52
N THR A 131 16.60 -15.17 12.81
CA THR A 131 17.99 -15.04 13.30
C THR A 131 18.53 -16.27 14.01
N ALA A 132 17.71 -17.29 14.24
CA ALA A 132 18.14 -18.58 14.77
C ALA A 132 19.18 -19.26 13.84
N PRO A 133 20.41 -19.58 14.31
CA PRO A 133 21.34 -20.37 13.52
C PRO A 133 20.71 -21.72 13.21
N THR A 134 20.61 -22.08 11.92
CA THR A 134 20.10 -23.38 11.49
C THR A 134 20.85 -24.48 12.24
N ALA A 135 20.15 -25.18 13.13
CA ALA A 135 20.76 -26.16 14.01
C ALA A 135 21.53 -27.20 13.19
N ILE A 136 22.85 -27.28 13.41
CA ILE A 136 23.68 -28.30 12.78
C ILE A 136 23.14 -29.66 13.28
N PRO A 137 22.62 -30.53 12.39
CA PRO A 137 22.18 -31.85 12.81
C PRO A 137 23.38 -32.65 13.33
N LYS A 138 23.16 -33.39 14.42
CA LYS A 138 24.15 -34.31 15.01
C LYS A 138 24.37 -35.54 14.13
#